data_AF-A0A1S8X415-F1
#
_entry.id   AF-A0A1S8X415-F1
#
_cell.length_a   1.000
_cell.length_b   1.000
_cell.length_c   1.000
_cell.angle_alpha   90.00
_cell.angle_beta   90.00
_cell.angle_gamma   90.00
#
_symmetry.space_group_name_H-M   'P 1'
#
loop_
_entity.id
_entity.type
_entity.pdbx_description
1 polymer ?
#
loop_
_entity_poly.entity_id
_entity_poly.type
_entity_poly.pdbx_seq_one_letter_code
_entity_poly.pdbx_strand_id
1 'polypeptide(L)'
;MSWPVPSSLMIEPTECESRAECDRLCDALILIKQEIEKVARGEWPIDCNPLKLAPHTVEDVTCDKWDRPYSRQEAAFPAPWHCVTKGLFDRRSKTWPTVGRIDDAYGDTHLCCAVPTGY
;
A
#
# COMPACT_ATOMS: atom_id res chain seq x y z
N MET A 1 11.62 -8.51 -3.80
CA MET A 1 11.88 -7.85 -2.49
C MET A 1 12.95 -8.64 -1.76
N SER A 2 13.74 -8.01 -0.87
CA SER A 2 14.73 -8.70 -0.01
C SER A 2 15.90 -9.38 -0.74
N TRP A 3 16.35 -8.78 -1.84
CA TRP A 3 17.56 -9.15 -2.57
C TRP A 3 18.27 -7.88 -3.05
N PRO A 4 19.62 -7.82 -3.07
CA PRO A 4 20.58 -8.88 -2.68
C PRO A 4 20.78 -9.02 -1.17
N VAL A 5 20.25 -8.09 -0.38
CA VAL A 5 20.34 -8.12 1.08
C VAL A 5 18.95 -8.47 1.65
N PRO A 6 18.85 -9.45 2.58
CA PRO A 6 17.60 -9.74 3.25
C PRO A 6 17.00 -8.50 3.92
N SER A 7 15.67 -8.39 3.90
CA SER A 7 14.93 -7.27 4.49
C SER A 7 15.27 -5.88 3.92
N SER A 8 15.89 -5.81 2.73
CA SER A 8 16.14 -4.55 2.02
C SER A 8 15.26 -4.38 0.78
N LEU A 9 15.28 -3.13 0.28
CA LEU A 9 14.74 -2.71 -1.01
C LEU A 9 15.89 -2.28 -1.91
N MET A 10 15.95 -2.82 -3.11
CA MET A 10 16.79 -2.33 -4.20
C MET A 10 15.87 -1.64 -5.21
N ILE A 11 16.15 -0.37 -5.53
CA ILE A 11 15.30 0.46 -6.39
C ILE A 11 16.09 0.88 -7.62
N GLU A 12 15.51 0.65 -8.80
CA GLU A 12 16.06 1.04 -10.10
C GLU A 12 14.99 1.84 -10.86
N PRO A 13 15.15 3.18 -11.00
CA PRO A 13 14.15 4.01 -11.68
C PRO A 13 14.20 3.89 -13.21
N THR A 14 15.31 3.44 -13.81
CA THR A 14 15.58 3.52 -15.26
C THR A 14 15.68 4.95 -15.80
N GLU A 15 16.21 5.10 -17.01
CA GLU A 15 16.35 6.39 -17.70
C GLU A 15 15.04 6.91 -18.32
N CYS A 16 14.01 6.05 -18.41
CA CYS A 16 12.73 6.39 -19.01
C CYS A 16 11.84 7.24 -18.09
N GLU A 17 12.14 7.27 -16.80
CA GLU A 17 11.31 7.94 -15.81
C GLU A 17 11.62 9.44 -15.70
N SER A 18 10.56 10.25 -15.68
CA SER A 18 10.71 11.68 -15.48
C SER A 18 11.14 11.98 -14.05
N ARG A 19 11.88 13.07 -13.84
CA ARG A 19 12.24 13.53 -12.48
C ARG A 19 11.03 13.66 -11.57
N ALA A 20 9.91 14.17 -12.09
CA ALA A 20 8.69 14.34 -11.30
C ALA A 20 8.10 13.00 -10.82
N GLU A 21 8.34 11.91 -11.54
CA GLU A 21 7.87 10.57 -11.16
C GLU A 21 8.81 9.94 -10.12
N CYS A 22 10.12 10.10 -10.29
CA CYS A 22 11.12 9.76 -9.27
C CYS A 22 10.89 10.51 -7.95
N ASP A 23 10.61 11.81 -8.01
CA ASP A 23 10.31 12.64 -6.84
C ASP A 23 9.04 12.13 -6.12
N ARG A 24 7.99 11.73 -6.86
CA ARG A 24 6.78 11.12 -6.27
C ARG A 24 7.07 9.81 -5.54
N LEU A 25 7.95 8.95 -6.08
CA LEU A 25 8.36 7.73 -5.38
C LEU A 25 9.15 8.05 -4.10
N CYS A 26 10.10 9.01 -4.16
CA CYS A 26 10.86 9.45 -2.99
C CYS A 26 9.95 10.02 -1.90
N ASP A 27 9.01 10.90 -2.27
CA ASP A 27 8.03 11.47 -1.34
C ASP A 27 7.14 10.38 -0.73
N ALA A 28 6.74 9.37 -1.50
CA ALA A 28 5.97 8.23 -0.99
C ALA A 28 6.77 7.46 0.08
N LEU A 29 8.07 7.23 -0.15
CA LEU A 29 8.95 6.56 0.82
C LEU A 29 9.15 7.41 2.08
N ILE A 30 9.22 8.74 1.95
CA ILE A 30 9.29 9.66 3.10
C ILE A 30 7.99 9.60 3.92
N LEU A 31 6.82 9.57 3.27
CA LEU A 31 5.54 9.41 3.95
C LEU A 31 5.45 8.07 4.69
N ILE A 32 5.87 6.97 4.05
CA ILE A 32 5.96 5.65 4.68
C ILE A 32 6.89 5.69 5.91
N LYS A 33 8.01 6.42 5.83
CA LYS A 33 8.91 6.60 6.98
C LYS A 33 8.21 7.32 8.14
N GLN A 34 7.39 8.32 7.86
CA GLN A 34 6.60 9.01 8.89
C GLN A 34 5.55 8.09 9.52
N GLU A 35 4.93 7.19 8.75
CA GLU A 35 4.05 6.15 9.30
C GLU A 35 4.78 5.19 10.24
N ILE A 36 6.01 4.79 9.88
CA ILE A 36 6.88 3.98 10.74
C ILE A 36 7.16 4.73 12.05
N GLU A 37 7.42 6.04 11.99
CA GLU A 37 7.67 6.86 13.17
C GLU A 37 6.44 6.99 14.07
N LYS A 38 5.23 7.12 13.51
CA LYS A 38 3.99 7.12 14.29
C LYS A 38 3.82 5.81 15.07
N VAL A 39 4.11 4.66 14.44
CA VAL A 39 4.11 3.36 15.14
C VAL A 39 5.20 3.31 16.22
N ALA A 40 6.42 3.78 15.91
CA ALA A 40 7.54 3.79 16.84
C ALA A 40 7.30 4.68 18.07
N ARG A 41 6.54 5.78 17.90
CA ARG A 41 6.12 6.67 19.00
C ARG A 41 4.88 6.16 19.76
N GLY A 42 4.26 5.06 19.32
CA GLY A 42 3.06 4.50 19.93
C GLY A 42 1.77 5.25 19.63
N GLU A 43 1.77 6.14 18.63
CA GLU A 43 0.54 6.81 18.16
C GLU A 43 -0.40 5.83 17.47
N TRP A 44 0.16 4.83 16.79
CA TRP A 44 -0.58 3.72 16.23
C TRP A 44 -0.15 2.39 16.86
N PRO A 45 -1.10 1.49 17.16
CA PRO A 45 -0.81 0.12 17.58
C PRO A 45 0.09 -0.59 16.57
N ILE A 46 1.02 -1.41 17.09
CA ILE A 46 1.99 -2.15 16.27
C ILE A 46 1.33 -3.17 15.31
N ASP A 47 0.16 -3.67 15.69
CA ASP A 47 -0.65 -4.68 15.00
C ASP A 47 -1.81 -4.07 14.19
N CYS A 48 -2.23 -2.83 14.49
CA CYS A 48 -3.33 -2.16 13.80
C CYS A 48 -2.93 -0.75 13.31
N ASN A 49 -2.30 -0.70 12.13
CA ASN A 49 -1.84 0.53 11.47
C ASN A 49 -1.87 0.38 9.94
N PRO A 50 -1.72 1.47 9.16
CA PRO A 50 -1.76 1.39 7.69
C PRO A 50 -0.72 0.42 7.11
N LEU A 51 0.51 0.40 7.64
CA LEU A 51 1.59 -0.47 7.15
C LEU A 51 1.29 -1.97 7.34
N LYS A 52 0.67 -2.35 8.45
CA LYS A 52 0.31 -3.74 8.75
C LYS A 52 -0.92 -4.21 8.00
N LEU A 53 -1.89 -3.32 7.80
CA LEU A 53 -3.17 -3.66 7.19
C LEU A 53 -3.20 -3.38 5.68
N ALA A 54 -2.13 -2.80 5.11
CA ALA A 54 -1.96 -2.69 3.66
C ALA A 54 -1.84 -4.08 2.99
N PRO A 55 -2.26 -4.21 1.72
CA PRO A 55 -2.91 -3.19 0.91
C PRO A 55 -4.41 -3.03 1.24
N HIS A 56 -4.94 -1.81 1.08
CA HIS A 56 -6.35 -1.51 1.28
C HIS A 56 -7.12 -1.59 -0.05
N THR A 57 -8.07 -2.53 -0.16
CA THR A 57 -8.92 -2.71 -1.34
C THR A 57 -10.07 -1.69 -1.35
N VAL A 58 -10.78 -1.57 -2.49
CA VAL A 58 -12.02 -0.78 -2.57
C VAL A 58 -13.02 -1.25 -1.53
N GLU A 59 -13.26 -2.56 -1.44
CA GLU A 59 -14.19 -3.17 -0.50
C GLU A 59 -13.82 -2.83 0.95
N ASP A 60 -12.53 -2.93 1.30
CA ASP A 60 -12.05 -2.60 2.64
C ASP A 60 -12.37 -1.15 3.04
N VAL A 61 -12.07 -0.18 2.17
CA VAL A 61 -12.26 1.25 2.49
C VAL A 61 -13.69 1.74 2.29
N THR A 62 -14.54 0.96 1.61
CA THR A 62 -15.97 1.28 1.43
C THR A 62 -16.88 0.53 2.39
N CYS A 63 -16.35 -0.41 3.17
CA CYS A 63 -17.08 -1.14 4.20
C CYS A 63 -17.77 -0.18 5.17
N ASP A 64 -19.03 -0.46 5.54
CA ASP A 64 -19.84 0.40 6.42
C ASP A 64 -19.14 0.71 7.75
N LYS A 65 -18.53 -0.32 8.35
CA LYS A 65 -17.83 -0.22 9.62
C LYS A 65 -16.34 0.03 9.40
N TRP A 66 -15.76 0.92 10.19
CA TRP A 66 -14.33 1.22 10.15
C TRP A 66 -13.78 1.32 11.57
N ASP A 67 -13.25 0.20 12.06
CA ASP A 67 -12.70 0.06 13.42
C ASP A 67 -11.17 0.05 13.38
N ARG A 68 -10.58 1.18 12.98
CA ARG A 68 -9.13 1.34 12.83
C ARG A 68 -8.70 2.71 13.37
N PRO A 69 -7.50 2.83 13.96
CA PRO A 69 -7.02 4.07 14.60
C PRO A 69 -6.49 5.12 13.60
N TYR A 70 -6.86 4.98 12.33
CA TYR A 70 -6.52 5.86 11.22
C TYR A 70 -7.71 5.91 10.27
N SER A 71 -7.81 6.96 9.47
CA SER A 71 -8.95 7.20 8.59
C SER A 71 -8.88 6.39 7.28
N ARG A 72 -10.04 6.22 6.63
CA ARG A 72 -10.12 5.69 5.26
C ARG A 72 -9.32 6.53 4.25
N GLN A 73 -9.22 7.84 4.50
CA GLN A 73 -8.42 8.74 3.67
C GLN A 73 -6.93 8.46 3.81
N GLU A 74 -6.44 8.25 5.03
CA GLU A 74 -5.05 7.80 5.28
C GLU A 74 -4.78 6.43 4.63
N ALA A 75 -5.77 5.53 4.64
CA ALA A 75 -5.66 4.22 3.98
C ALA A 75 -5.57 4.30 2.45
N ALA A 76 -6.50 5.02 1.81
CA ALA A 76 -6.66 5.00 0.35
C ALA A 76 -5.94 6.14 -0.38
N PHE A 77 -5.74 7.29 0.26
CA PHE A 77 -5.27 8.53 -0.36
C PHE A 77 -4.20 9.23 0.53
N PRO A 78 -3.10 8.56 0.90
CA PRO A 78 -2.12 9.09 1.87
C PRO A 78 -1.27 10.26 1.35
N ALA A 79 -1.31 10.56 0.05
CA ALA A 79 -0.41 11.50 -0.60
C ALA A 79 -1.16 12.55 -1.42
N PRO A 80 -0.62 13.78 -1.57
CA PRO A 80 -1.29 14.87 -2.25
C PRO A 80 -1.68 14.57 -3.69
N TRP A 81 -0.84 13.82 -4.43
CA TRP A 81 -1.10 13.45 -5.83
C TRP A 81 -2.31 12.51 -6.00
N HIS A 82 -2.80 11.88 -4.93
CA HIS A 82 -4.05 11.12 -4.97
C HIS A 82 -5.30 12.03 -4.87
N CYS A 83 -5.14 13.31 -4.55
CA CYS A 83 -6.22 14.24 -4.19
C CYS A 83 -6.33 15.49 -5.10
N VAL A 84 -5.58 15.59 -6.21
CA VAL A 84 -5.48 16.85 -6.97
C VAL A 84 -6.75 17.15 -7.77
N THR A 85 -7.55 18.11 -7.30
CA THR A 85 -8.76 18.61 -7.97
C THR A 85 -8.50 19.76 -8.94
N LYS A 86 -7.25 20.19 -9.18
CA LYS A 86 -6.92 21.28 -10.11
C LYS A 86 -5.67 20.99 -10.93
N GLY A 87 -5.90 20.56 -12.17
CA GLY A 87 -4.91 20.53 -13.25
C GLY A 87 -3.94 19.34 -13.17
N LEU A 88 -4.23 18.30 -13.96
CA LEU A 88 -3.35 17.19 -14.39
C LEU A 88 -3.29 15.89 -13.57
N PHE A 89 -3.80 15.81 -12.33
CA PHE A 89 -3.92 14.51 -11.61
C PHE A 89 -5.29 14.34 -10.95
N ASP A 90 -6.31 14.03 -11.75
CA ASP A 90 -7.66 13.71 -11.27
C ASP A 90 -7.63 12.49 -10.32
N ARG A 91 -8.52 12.43 -9.33
CA ARG A 91 -8.74 11.26 -8.43
C ARG A 91 -8.93 9.93 -9.21
N ARG A 92 -9.18 10.02 -10.52
CA ARG A 92 -9.24 8.93 -11.49
C ARG A 92 -7.94 8.14 -11.69
N SER A 93 -6.77 8.62 -11.26
CA SER A 93 -5.50 7.86 -11.36
C SER A 93 -5.31 6.85 -10.23
N LYS A 94 -6.25 6.75 -9.28
CA LYS A 94 -6.16 5.78 -8.18
C LYS A 94 -6.22 4.35 -8.72
N THR A 95 -5.09 3.66 -8.64
CA THR A 95 -5.02 2.21 -8.82
C THR A 95 -5.42 1.52 -7.52
N TRP A 96 -6.36 0.57 -7.63
CA TRP A 96 -6.86 -0.20 -6.50
C TRP A 96 -6.23 -1.59 -6.44
N PRO A 97 -5.72 -2.01 -5.28
CA PRO A 97 -5.46 -3.42 -5.00
C PRO A 97 -6.78 -4.20 -5.11
N THR A 98 -6.78 -5.27 -5.91
CA THR A 98 -7.97 -6.11 -6.13
C THR A 98 -8.21 -7.10 -5.01
N VAL A 99 -7.17 -7.43 -4.25
CA VAL A 99 -7.20 -8.34 -3.10
C VAL A 99 -6.38 -7.76 -1.94
N GLY A 100 -6.65 -8.26 -0.74
CA GLY A 100 -5.85 -7.96 0.44
C GLY A 100 -4.47 -8.61 0.40
N ARG A 101 -3.76 -8.59 1.53
CA ARG A 101 -2.46 -9.23 1.65
C ARG A 101 -2.58 -10.74 1.43
N ILE A 102 -1.71 -11.29 0.59
CA ILE A 102 -1.64 -12.72 0.29
C ILE A 102 -1.12 -13.49 1.52
N ASP A 103 -1.67 -14.68 1.74
CA ASP A 103 -1.16 -15.66 2.70
C ASP A 103 -0.24 -16.66 1.96
N ASP A 104 1.06 -16.41 2.01
CA ASP A 104 2.07 -17.21 1.32
C ASP A 104 2.13 -18.65 1.88
N ALA A 105 2.05 -18.81 3.21
CA ALA A 105 2.18 -20.11 3.86
C ALA A 105 0.98 -21.04 3.59
N TYR A 106 -0.21 -20.47 3.48
CA TYR A 106 -1.40 -21.25 3.10
C TYR A 106 -1.26 -21.83 1.69
N GLY A 107 -0.79 -21.04 0.72
CA GLY A 107 -0.59 -21.49 -0.66
C GLY A 107 0.37 -22.66 -0.78
N ASP A 108 1.48 -22.62 -0.02
CA ASP A 108 2.49 -23.70 -0.01
C ASP A 108 1.95 -25.00 0.60
N THR A 109 1.01 -24.92 1.55
CA THR A 109 0.44 -26.08 2.24
C THR A 109 -0.81 -26.65 1.54
N HIS A 110 -1.46 -25.89 0.66
CA HIS A 110 -2.67 -26.28 -0.08
C HIS A 110 -2.49 -26.06 -1.58
N LEU A 111 -1.49 -26.73 -2.15
CA LEU A 111 -1.09 -26.54 -3.54
C LEU A 111 -2.24 -26.82 -4.53
N CYS A 112 -2.73 -25.75 -5.16
CA CYS A 112 -3.73 -25.80 -6.23
C CYS A 112 -3.22 -25.00 -7.43
N CYS A 113 -2.77 -25.69 -8.47
CA CYS A 113 -2.23 -25.07 -9.70
C CYS A 113 -3.19 -25.17 -10.90
N ALA A 114 -4.46 -25.50 -10.65
CA ALA A 114 -5.52 -25.56 -11.65
C ALA A 114 -6.65 -24.60 -11.25
N VAL A 115 -7.51 -24.25 -12.21
CA VAL A 115 -8.70 -23.45 -11.92
C VAL A 115 -9.53 -24.20 -10.87
N PRO A 116 -9.84 -23.59 -9.70
CA PRO A 116 -10.66 -24.23 -8.69
C PRO A 116 -12.03 -24.57 -9.27
N THR A 117 -12.49 -25.81 -9.11
CA THR A 117 -13.75 -26.29 -9.68
C THR A 117 -14.98 -25.99 -8.80
N GLY A 118 -14.90 -25.00 -7.92
CA GLY A 118 -15.96 -24.66 -6.96
C GLY A 118 -16.58 -23.29 -7.22
N TYR A 119 -17.74 -23.30 -7.88
CA TYR A 119 -18.81 -22.29 -7.73
C TYR A 119 -19.93 -22.90 -6.88
#